data_AF-A0A813Q7Z7-F1
#
_entry.id   AF-A0A813Q7Z7-F1
#
_cell.length_a   1.000
_cell.length_b   1.000
_cell.length_c   1.000
_cell.angle_alpha   90.00
_cell.angle_beta   90.00
_cell.angle_gamma   90.00
#
_symmetry.space_group_name_H-M   'P 1'
#
loop_
_entity.id
_entity.type
_entity.pdbx_description
1 polymer ?
#
loop_
_entity_poly.entity_id
_entity_poly.type
_entity_poly.pdbx_seq_one_letter_code
_entity_poly.pdbx_strand_id
1 'polypeptide(L)'
;MFNSFFTNVESSSLSTEDESSKYIFEKFKEFKRNNTLKTPGFSFKQFDLKVIEKSISEFLNSSSPGYIVIHTKVLKAMPEIFSPIILKLFNSCLELKKIPKDWKIAIVNPLYKNKVDKTKIDNYRAISVLSPIAKMFE
;
A
#
# COMPACT_ATOMS: atom_id res chain seq x y z
N MET A 1 32.11 27.52 -11.06
CA MET A 1 31.42 27.96 -12.31
C MET A 1 30.09 27.24 -12.53
N PHE A 2 29.98 25.94 -12.24
CA PHE A 2 28.76 25.13 -12.47
C PHE A 2 27.58 25.45 -11.53
N ASN A 3 27.82 25.84 -10.26
CA ASN A 3 26.76 26.17 -9.30
C ASN A 3 26.11 27.56 -9.50
N SER A 4 26.71 28.45 -10.28
CA SER A 4 26.12 29.78 -10.55
C SER A 4 25.04 29.74 -11.64
N PHE A 5 25.02 28.67 -12.45
CA PHE A 5 24.06 28.54 -13.55
C PHE A 5 22.68 28.08 -13.06
N PHE A 6 22.59 27.38 -11.92
CA PHE A 6 21.31 26.89 -11.39
C PHE A 6 20.64 27.84 -10.41
N THR A 7 21.38 28.79 -9.82
CA THR A 7 20.80 29.75 -8.85
C THR A 7 20.19 30.98 -9.50
N ASN A 8 20.49 31.24 -10.79
CA ASN A 8 20.00 32.41 -11.54
C ASN A 8 19.00 32.07 -12.66
N VAL A 9 18.57 30.81 -12.78
CA VAL A 9 17.36 30.52 -13.54
C VAL A 9 16.19 30.76 -12.60
N GLU A 10 15.86 32.04 -12.37
CA GLU A 10 14.45 32.35 -12.16
C GLU A 10 13.75 31.80 -13.39
N SER A 11 12.91 30.80 -13.17
CA SER A 11 12.08 30.22 -14.20
C SER A 11 11.28 31.37 -14.82
N SER A 12 11.68 31.83 -16.00
CA SER A 12 10.90 32.76 -16.83
C SER A 12 9.57 32.15 -17.29
N SER A 13 9.22 30.95 -16.78
CA SER A 13 7.87 30.45 -16.79
C SER A 13 7.00 31.35 -15.90
N LEU A 14 6.28 32.24 -16.55
CA LEU A 14 5.15 32.99 -15.97
C LEU A 14 4.03 32.08 -15.42
N SER A 15 4.14 30.76 -15.60
CA SER A 15 3.20 29.78 -15.13
C SER A 15 3.53 29.28 -13.74
N THR A 16 2.56 29.29 -12.85
CA THR A 16 2.67 28.66 -11.53
C THR A 16 2.80 27.13 -11.66
N GLU A 17 3.29 26.47 -10.61
CA GLU A 17 3.40 25.00 -10.55
C GLU A 17 2.04 24.31 -10.79
N ASP A 18 0.95 24.94 -10.33
CA ASP A 18 -0.42 24.50 -10.54
C ASP A 18 -0.85 24.58 -12.01
N GLU A 19 -0.46 25.65 -12.72
CA GLU A 19 -0.76 25.82 -14.15
C GLU A 19 -0.01 24.79 -15.01
N SER A 20 1.24 24.52 -14.67
CA SER A 20 2.06 23.49 -15.34
C SER A 20 1.46 22.10 -15.15
N SER A 21 1.10 21.76 -13.91
CA SER A 21 0.45 20.48 -13.59
C SER A 21 -0.88 20.30 -14.32
N LYS A 22 -1.69 21.36 -14.37
CA LYS A 22 -2.97 21.37 -15.10
C LYS A 22 -2.76 21.20 -16.61
N TYR A 23 -1.79 21.90 -17.19
CA TYR A 23 -1.45 21.79 -18.61
C TYR A 23 -1.00 20.37 -18.97
N ILE A 24 -0.13 19.75 -18.17
CA ILE A 24 0.33 18.37 -18.37
C ILE A 24 -0.86 17.41 -18.35
N PHE A 25 -1.76 17.54 -17.38
CA PHE A 25 -2.91 16.66 -17.25
C PHE A 25 -3.88 16.80 -18.44
N GLU A 26 -4.20 18.03 -18.85
CA GLU A 26 -5.08 18.28 -20.00
C GLU A 26 -4.46 17.79 -21.31
N LYS A 27 -3.16 18.04 -21.54
CA LYS A 27 -2.46 17.54 -22.74
C LYS A 27 -2.37 16.02 -22.77
N PHE A 28 -2.08 15.39 -21.63
CA PHE A 28 -2.10 13.94 -21.52
C PHE A 28 -3.49 13.37 -21.87
N LYS A 29 -4.55 13.99 -21.38
CA LYS A 29 -5.94 13.60 -21.67
C LYS A 29 -6.27 13.79 -23.16
N GLU A 30 -5.84 14.89 -23.76
CA GLU A 30 -5.99 15.18 -25.19
C GLU A 30 -5.30 14.11 -26.05
N PHE A 31 -4.03 13.80 -25.76
CA PHE A 31 -3.27 12.78 -26.49
C PHE A 31 -3.86 11.37 -26.34
N LYS A 32 -4.40 11.06 -25.16
CA LYS A 32 -5.11 9.80 -24.91
C LYS A 32 -6.41 9.74 -25.72
N ARG A 33 -7.19 10.83 -25.77
CA ARG A 33 -8.44 10.93 -26.56
C ARG A 33 -8.17 10.81 -28.05
N ASN A 34 -7.10 11.44 -28.54
CA ASN A 34 -6.71 11.43 -29.95
C ASN A 34 -5.97 10.13 -30.34
N ASN A 35 -5.83 9.16 -29.43
CA ASN A 35 -5.11 7.90 -29.62
C ASN A 35 -3.63 8.09 -30.06
N THR A 36 -3.08 9.28 -29.88
CA THR A 36 -1.69 9.65 -30.19
C THR A 36 -0.73 9.08 -29.16
N LEU A 37 -1.22 8.91 -27.92
CA LEU A 37 -0.48 8.27 -26.83
C LEU A 37 -1.11 6.92 -26.48
N LYS A 38 -0.46 5.83 -26.88
CA LYS A 38 -0.84 4.47 -26.47
C LYS A 38 -0.18 4.16 -25.13
N THR A 39 -0.96 4.20 -24.05
CA THR A 39 -0.52 3.68 -22.75
C THR A 39 -1.03 2.26 -22.60
N PRO A 40 -0.20 1.27 -22.22
CA PRO A 40 -0.70 0.02 -21.70
C PRO A 40 -1.54 0.36 -20.47
N GLY A 41 -2.85 0.18 -20.54
CA GLY A 41 -3.74 0.51 -19.43
C GLY A 41 -3.32 -0.24 -18.15
N PHE A 42 -3.72 0.27 -16.99
CA PHE A 42 -3.55 -0.45 -15.74
C PHE A 42 -4.76 -1.37 -15.51
N SER A 43 -4.49 -2.63 -15.19
CA SER A 43 -5.50 -3.57 -14.70
C SER A 43 -4.92 -4.41 -13.56
N PHE A 44 -5.75 -4.70 -12.56
CA PHE A 44 -5.38 -5.63 -11.51
C PHE A 44 -5.35 -7.05 -12.09
N LYS A 45 -4.32 -7.81 -11.70
CA LYS A 45 -4.26 -9.25 -11.95
C LYS A 45 -4.97 -9.98 -10.82
N GLN A 46 -5.79 -10.96 -11.18
CA GLN A 46 -6.40 -11.85 -10.20
C GLN A 46 -5.32 -12.66 -9.49
N PHE A 47 -5.53 -12.93 -8.20
CA PHE A 47 -4.70 -13.83 -7.44
C PHE A 47 -4.95 -15.28 -7.90
N ASP A 48 -3.93 -16.12 -7.76
CA ASP A 48 -3.97 -17.56 -7.93
C ASP A 48 -3.77 -18.26 -6.59
N LEU A 49 -4.26 -19.50 -6.50
CA LEU A 49 -4.21 -20.27 -5.26
C LEU A 49 -2.78 -20.47 -4.74
N LYS A 50 -1.82 -20.68 -5.66
CA LYS A 50 -0.41 -20.89 -5.32
C LYS A 50 0.22 -19.68 -4.65
N VAL A 51 -0.11 -18.46 -5.09
CA VAL A 51 0.37 -17.24 -4.42
C VAL A 51 -0.21 -17.15 -3.02
N ILE A 52 -1.50 -17.44 -2.84
CA ILE A 52 -2.12 -17.40 -1.51
C ILE A 52 -1.50 -18.43 -0.56
N GLU A 53 -1.34 -19.68 -1.00
CA GLU A 53 -0.71 -20.75 -0.20
C GLU A 53 0.72 -20.37 0.20
N LYS A 54 1.50 -19.85 -0.76
CA LYS A 54 2.84 -19.33 -0.52
C LYS A 54 2.83 -18.21 0.52
N SER A 55 1.97 -17.20 0.35
CA SER A 55 1.83 -16.08 1.29
C SER A 55 1.47 -16.54 2.70
N ILE A 56 0.58 -17.53 2.85
CA ILE A 56 0.26 -18.10 4.17
C ILE A 56 1.49 -18.76 4.79
N SER A 57 2.24 -19.55 4.02
CA SER A 57 3.43 -20.27 4.52
C SER A 57 4.57 -19.34 4.94
N GLU A 58 4.83 -18.28 4.17
CA GLU A 58 5.91 -17.30 4.41
C GLU A 58 5.57 -16.30 5.50
N PHE A 59 4.30 -16.18 5.89
CA PHE A 59 3.86 -15.18 6.85
C PHE A 59 4.50 -15.37 8.23
N LEU A 60 4.85 -14.27 8.93
CA LEU A 60 5.49 -14.41 10.24
C LEU A 60 4.55 -15.00 11.30
N ASN A 61 5.02 -16.03 12.01
CA ASN A 61 4.30 -16.67 13.11
C ASN A 61 4.11 -15.74 14.33
N SER A 62 4.95 -14.70 14.43
CA SER A 62 4.93 -13.67 15.48
C SER A 62 4.05 -12.48 15.13
N SER A 63 3.41 -12.47 13.95
CA SER A 63 2.54 -11.35 13.58
C SER A 63 1.35 -11.29 14.53
N SER A 64 1.11 -10.09 15.06
CA SER A 64 -0.04 -9.81 15.89
C SER A 64 -1.32 -9.91 15.04
N PRO A 65 -2.42 -10.43 15.60
CA PRO A 65 -3.65 -10.67 14.84
C PRO A 65 -4.38 -9.37 14.47
N GLY A 66 -3.91 -8.22 14.96
CA GLY A 66 -4.53 -6.92 14.73
C GLY A 66 -5.97 -6.89 15.23
N TYR A 67 -6.81 -6.10 14.55
CA TYR A 67 -8.22 -5.91 14.92
C TYR A 67 -9.09 -7.17 14.78
N ILE A 68 -8.76 -8.08 13.85
CA ILE A 68 -9.61 -9.22 13.47
C ILE A 68 -9.35 -10.46 14.35
N VAL A 69 -8.34 -10.44 15.22
CA VAL A 69 -8.04 -11.49 16.22
C VAL A 69 -7.73 -12.88 15.62
N ILE A 70 -7.64 -13.01 14.29
CA ILE A 70 -7.17 -14.24 13.62
C ILE A 70 -5.65 -14.26 13.58
N HIS A 71 -5.03 -15.18 14.33
CA HIS A 71 -3.59 -15.37 14.31
C HIS A 71 -3.11 -16.11 13.06
N THR A 72 -1.92 -15.76 12.60
CA THR A 72 -1.25 -16.40 11.44
C THR A 72 -1.03 -17.89 11.65
N LYS A 73 -0.82 -18.31 12.90
CA LYS A 73 -0.73 -19.73 13.29
C LYS A 73 -1.98 -20.52 12.91
N VAL A 74 -3.18 -19.93 13.02
CA VAL A 74 -4.44 -20.59 12.64
C VAL A 74 -4.49 -20.77 11.12
N LEU A 75 -4.12 -19.73 10.37
CA LEU A 75 -4.07 -19.78 8.90
C LEU A 75 -3.09 -20.88 8.42
N LYS A 76 -1.92 -20.97 9.06
CA LYS A 76 -0.89 -21.97 8.77
C LYS A 76 -1.24 -23.39 9.21
N ALA A 77 -2.07 -23.55 10.23
CA ALA A 77 -2.49 -24.86 10.70
C ALA A 77 -3.49 -25.54 9.73
N MET A 78 -4.24 -24.75 8.97
CA MET A 78 -5.31 -25.24 8.09
C MET A 78 -5.28 -24.56 6.71
N PRO A 79 -4.15 -24.60 5.98
CA PRO A 79 -3.97 -23.84 4.74
C PRO A 79 -4.93 -24.32 3.64
N GLU A 80 -5.27 -25.61 3.59
CA GLU A 80 -6.20 -26.18 2.61
C GLU A 80 -7.62 -25.60 2.73
N ILE A 81 -8.00 -25.17 3.92
CA ILE A 81 -9.31 -24.56 4.18
C ILE A 81 -9.24 -23.05 3.94
N PHE A 82 -8.21 -22.37 4.45
CA PHE A 82 -8.13 -20.91 4.39
C PHE A 82 -7.73 -20.39 3.00
N SER A 83 -6.83 -21.06 2.28
CA SER A 83 -6.35 -20.61 0.97
C SER A 83 -7.46 -20.37 -0.06
N PRO A 84 -8.40 -21.31 -0.30
CA PRO A 84 -9.47 -21.08 -1.27
C PRO A 84 -10.45 -19.98 -0.82
N ILE A 85 -10.69 -19.83 0.49
CA ILE A 85 -11.57 -18.78 1.05
C ILE A 85 -10.92 -17.41 0.83
N ILE A 86 -9.65 -17.27 1.18
CA ILE A 86 -8.88 -16.03 1.04
C ILE A 86 -8.75 -15.66 -0.44
N LEU A 87 -8.46 -16.61 -1.32
CA LEU A 87 -8.41 -16.41 -2.77
C LEU A 87 -9.71 -15.79 -3.30
N LYS A 88 -10.85 -16.41 -2.97
CA LYS A 88 -12.17 -15.90 -3.38
C LYS A 88 -12.41 -14.50 -2.85
N LEU A 89 -12.06 -14.25 -1.60
CA LEU A 89 -12.22 -12.95 -0.96
C LEU A 89 -11.37 -11.86 -1.64
N PHE A 90 -10.10 -12.14 -1.92
CA PHE A 90 -9.16 -11.21 -2.54
C PHE A 90 -9.60 -10.87 -3.97
N ASN A 91 -9.94 -11.88 -4.77
CA ASN A 91 -10.41 -11.69 -6.13
C ASN A 91 -11.75 -10.91 -6.17
N SER A 92 -12.64 -11.15 -5.21
CA SER A 92 -13.85 -10.34 -5.05
C SER A 92 -13.54 -8.88 -4.72
N CYS A 93 -12.51 -8.60 -3.90
CA CYS A 93 -12.09 -7.24 -3.60
C CYS A 93 -11.58 -6.50 -4.85
N LEU A 94 -10.83 -7.19 -5.72
CA LEU A 94 -10.33 -6.64 -6.99
C LEU A 94 -11.48 -6.35 -7.96
N GLU A 95 -12.41 -7.29 -8.11
CA GLU A 95 -13.57 -7.17 -8.99
C GLU A 95 -14.50 -6.02 -8.56
N LEU A 96 -14.85 -5.99 -7.27
CA LEU A 96 -15.75 -4.99 -6.70
C LEU A 96 -15.06 -3.64 -6.43
N LYS A 97 -13.73 -3.56 -6.57
CA LYS A 97 -12.89 -2.40 -6.25
C LYS A 97 -13.14 -1.88 -4.83
N LYS A 98 -13.37 -2.80 -3.89
CA LYS A 98 -13.73 -2.51 -2.51
C LYS A 98 -12.99 -3.46 -1.58
N ILE A 99 -12.37 -2.90 -0.54
CA ILE A 99 -11.79 -3.67 0.57
C ILE A 99 -12.68 -3.53 1.81
N PRO A 100 -12.79 -4.59 2.65
CA PRO A 100 -13.54 -4.52 3.91
C PRO A 100 -13.09 -3.36 4.79
N LYS A 101 -14.05 -2.73 5.50
CA LYS A 101 -13.73 -1.60 6.40
C LYS A 101 -12.79 -2.03 7.53
N ASP A 102 -12.98 -3.24 8.05
CA ASP A 102 -12.17 -3.78 9.15
C ASP A 102 -10.70 -3.95 8.77
N TRP A 103 -10.39 -4.13 7.49
CA TRP A 103 -9.03 -4.25 6.99
C TRP A 103 -8.29 -2.91 6.96
N LYS A 104 -9.03 -1.80 7.02
CA LYS A 104 -8.48 -0.44 7.09
C LYS A 104 -8.16 -0.03 8.53
N ILE A 105 -8.49 -0.86 9.52
CA ILE A 105 -8.25 -0.59 10.94
C ILE A 105 -6.88 -1.15 11.31
N ALA A 106 -6.00 -0.28 11.81
CA ALA A 106 -4.71 -0.66 12.37
C ALA A 106 -4.69 -0.40 13.87
N ILE A 107 -4.16 -1.35 14.65
CA ILE A 107 -3.89 -1.14 16.08
C ILE A 107 -2.54 -0.43 16.20
N VAL A 108 -2.52 0.75 16.80
CA VAL A 108 -1.30 1.54 16.99
C VAL A 108 -0.67 1.19 18.33
N ASN A 109 0.51 0.57 18.29
CA ASN A 109 1.29 0.20 19.48
C ASN A 109 2.55 1.08 19.59
N PRO A 110 2.82 1.72 20.74
CA PRO A 110 4.05 2.48 20.94
C PRO A 110 5.23 1.53 21.23
N LEU A 111 6.21 1.48 20.32
CA LEU A 111 7.45 0.73 20.48
C LEU A 111 8.58 1.61 21.02
N TYR A 112 9.18 1.22 22.13
CA TYR A 112 10.28 1.96 22.74
C TYR A 112 11.58 1.86 21.92
N LYS A 113 12.25 2.99 21.69
CA LYS A 113 13.50 3.09 20.90
C LYS A 113 14.76 2.62 21.65
N ASN A 114 14.64 1.86 22.74
CA ASN A 114 15.75 1.48 23.63
C ASN A 114 16.63 2.68 24.05
N LYS A 115 15.99 3.80 24.42
CA LYS A 115 16.67 5.01 24.92
C LYS A 115 16.79 5.00 26.45
N VAL A 116 17.28 6.09 27.03
CA VAL A 116 17.54 6.21 28.49
C VAL A 116 16.27 6.44 29.31
N ASP A 117 15.27 7.17 28.78
CA ASP A 117 14.11 7.64 29.55
C ASP A 117 12.77 7.15 28.96
N LYS A 118 12.01 6.37 29.73
CA LYS A 118 10.70 5.83 29.32
C LYS A 118 9.53 6.81 29.49
N THR A 119 9.74 7.95 30.13
CA THR A 119 8.68 8.94 30.39
C THR A 119 8.46 9.91 29.22
N LYS A 120 9.44 10.03 28.31
CA LYS A 120 9.37 10.91 27.15
C LYS A 120 8.75 10.22 25.94
N ILE A 121 7.67 10.80 25.41
CA ILE A 121 6.94 10.25 24.26
C ILE A 121 7.80 10.15 22.98
N ASP A 122 8.75 11.08 22.78
CA ASP A 122 9.69 11.09 21.65
C ASP A 122 10.60 9.85 21.59
N ASN A 123 10.68 9.10 22.70
CA ASN A 123 11.44 7.86 22.81
C ASN A 123 10.65 6.64 22.32
N TYR A 124 9.41 6.82 21.86
CA TYR A 124 8.60 5.77 21.27
C TYR A 124 8.46 5.98 19.75
N ARG A 125 8.17 4.89 19.02
CA ARG A 125 7.72 4.87 17.64
C ARG A 125 6.33 4.29 17.62
N ALA A 126 5.37 4.97 17.01
CA ALA A 126 4.08 4.37 16.73
C ALA A 126 4.26 3.28 15.66
N ILE A 127 3.77 2.06 15.93
CA ILE A 127 3.71 0.98 14.96
C ILE A 127 2.25 0.62 14.72
N SER A 128 1.82 0.74 13.47
CA SER A 128 0.49 0.35 13.02
C SER A 128 0.49 -1.14 12.67
N VAL A 129 -0.32 -1.93 13.36
CA VAL A 129 -0.48 -3.37 13.14
C VAL A 129 -1.82 -3.62 12.44
N LEU A 130 -1.75 -4.02 11.17
CA LEU A 130 -2.91 -4.49 10.41
C LEU A 130 -3.23 -5.95 10.76
N SER A 131 -4.45 -6.39 10.47
CA SER A 131 -4.78 -7.82 10.56
C SER A 131 -3.95 -8.63 9.56
N PRO A 132 -3.62 -9.90 9.84
CA PRO A 132 -2.83 -10.73 8.93
C PRO A 132 -3.43 -10.82 7.52
N ILE A 133 -4.75 -10.90 7.42
CA ILE A 133 -5.45 -11.01 6.14
C ILE A 133 -5.33 -9.69 5.35
N ALA A 134 -5.51 -8.53 6.02
CA ALA A 134 -5.31 -7.23 5.39
C ALA A 134 -3.86 -7.04 4.93
N LYS A 135 -2.90 -7.48 5.74
CA LYS A 135 -1.47 -7.39 5.43
C LYS A 135 -1.04 -8.36 4.31
N MET A 136 -1.73 -9.49 4.13
CA MET A 136 -1.53 -10.38 2.98
C MET A 136 -2.06 -9.78 1.67
N PHE A 137 -3.08 -8.91 1.74
CA PHE A 137 -3.68 -8.28 0.56
C PHE A 137 -2.87 -7.08 0.05
N GLU A 138 -2.18 -6.38 0.95
CA GLU A 138 -1.23 -5.28 0.67
C GLU A 138 -0.01 -5.77 -0.13
#